data_AF-A0A847X890-F1
#
_entry.id   AF-A0A847X890-F1
#
_cell.length_a   1.000
_cell.length_b   1.000
_cell.length_c   1.000
_cell.angle_alpha   90.00
_cell.angle_beta   90.00
_cell.angle_gamma   90.00
#
_symmetry.space_group_name_H-M   'P 1'
#
loop_
_entity.id
_entity.type
_entity.pdbx_description
1 polymer ?
#
loop_
_entity_poly.entity_id
_entity_poly.type
_entity_poly.pdbx_seq_one_letter_code
_entity_poly.pdbx_strand_id
1 'polypeptide(L)'
;EEWMIGQTVDEVLAMPTYEKDDNHVAVPDVEDLKSSVTITVETYLELVKLAAENAVEVKDVVKVGTASTTSAKEDALEINTNIATVALNGNDEIVYAFIDTAQNKADLEGGKISLHGITKSKKQLGANYGMAVGNPNAVAEWDVQVESFEDHITGQKLSDVLGMKLSDGAPADADLKSSVTINVSGFLELIEKADKQARVIK
;
A
#
# COMPACT_ATOMS: atom_id res chain seq x y z
N GLU A 1 -7.62 -17.32 -4.38
CA GLU A 1 -6.15 -17.27 -4.20
C GLU A 1 -5.49 -18.61 -4.52
N GLU A 2 -5.88 -19.71 -3.88
CA GLU A 2 -5.27 -21.04 -4.08
C GLU A 2 -5.16 -21.47 -5.55
N TRP A 3 -6.22 -21.24 -6.33
CA TRP A 3 -6.24 -21.55 -7.77
C TRP A 3 -5.11 -20.84 -8.55
N MET A 4 -4.70 -19.64 -8.16
CA MET A 4 -3.67 -18.88 -8.86
C MET A 4 -2.24 -19.42 -8.61
N ILE A 5 -2.04 -20.24 -7.59
CA ILE A 5 -0.71 -20.74 -7.23
C ILE A 5 -0.21 -21.70 -8.32
N GLY A 6 0.97 -21.39 -8.87
CA GLY A 6 1.60 -22.19 -9.92
C GLY A 6 1.22 -21.77 -11.35
N GLN A 7 0.30 -20.81 -11.50
CA GLN A 7 -0.02 -20.20 -12.78
C GLN A 7 0.83 -18.96 -13.05
N THR A 8 0.98 -18.63 -14.33
CA THR A 8 1.54 -17.36 -14.80
C THR A 8 0.51 -16.24 -14.64
N VAL A 9 0.99 -14.99 -14.61
CA VAL A 9 0.11 -13.82 -14.58
C VAL A 9 -0.83 -13.81 -15.78
N ASP A 10 -0.32 -14.12 -16.98
CA ASP A 10 -1.15 -14.15 -18.20
C ASP A 10 -2.26 -15.21 -18.12
N GLU A 11 -1.99 -16.39 -17.55
CA GLU A 11 -3.01 -17.43 -17.33
C GLU A 11 -4.08 -16.97 -16.33
N VAL A 12 -3.67 -16.31 -15.24
CA VAL A 12 -4.62 -15.78 -14.25
C VAL A 12 -5.49 -14.67 -14.86
N LEU A 13 -4.90 -13.75 -15.62
CA LEU A 13 -5.62 -12.65 -16.26
C LEU A 13 -6.52 -13.11 -17.40
N ALA A 14 -6.22 -14.26 -18.02
CA ALA A 14 -7.05 -14.89 -19.05
C ALA A 14 -8.15 -15.79 -18.48
N MET A 15 -8.44 -15.73 -17.17
CA MET A 15 -9.47 -16.53 -16.51
C MET A 15 -10.82 -16.42 -17.27
N PRO A 16 -11.41 -17.56 -17.70
CA PRO A 16 -12.74 -17.58 -18.28
C PRO A 16 -13.79 -17.10 -17.26
N THR A 17 -14.71 -16.26 -17.71
CA THR A 17 -15.83 -15.77 -16.90
C THR A 17 -17.14 -15.83 -17.66
N TYR A 18 -18.25 -15.81 -16.92
CA TYR A 18 -19.59 -15.71 -17.47
C TYR A 18 -20.42 -14.69 -16.68
N GLU A 19 -21.43 -14.13 -17.35
CA GLU A 19 -22.46 -13.31 -16.72
C GLU A 19 -23.52 -14.22 -16.08
N LYS A 20 -23.68 -14.11 -14.76
CA LYS A 20 -24.67 -14.87 -14.00
C LYS A 20 -26.00 -14.12 -13.87
N ASP A 21 -25.91 -12.82 -13.61
CA ASP A 21 -27.03 -11.86 -13.51
C ASP A 21 -26.50 -10.42 -13.60
N ASP A 22 -27.41 -9.43 -13.64
CA ASP A 22 -27.10 -8.00 -13.80
C ASP A 22 -26.07 -7.45 -12.78
N ASN A 23 -25.92 -8.08 -11.60
CA ASN A 23 -24.95 -7.64 -10.57
C ASN A 23 -23.67 -8.51 -10.56
N HIS A 24 -23.67 -9.62 -11.28
CA HIS A 24 -22.60 -10.63 -11.30
C HIS A 24 -22.17 -10.91 -12.75
N VAL A 25 -21.55 -9.91 -13.38
CA VAL A 25 -21.27 -9.88 -14.82
C VAL A 25 -20.01 -10.65 -15.24
N ALA A 26 -19.10 -10.94 -14.32
CA ALA A 26 -17.89 -11.71 -14.62
C ALA A 26 -17.55 -12.70 -13.49
N VAL A 27 -18.39 -13.72 -13.32
CA VAL A 27 -18.15 -14.82 -12.37
C VAL A 27 -17.21 -15.85 -13.00
N PRO A 28 -16.26 -16.45 -12.28
CA PRO A 28 -15.35 -17.45 -12.84
C PRO A 28 -16.06 -18.65 -13.47
N ASP A 29 -15.75 -18.95 -14.73
CA ASP A 29 -16.16 -20.16 -15.46
C ASP A 29 -15.06 -21.22 -15.41
N VAL A 30 -14.50 -21.44 -14.22
CA VAL A 30 -13.42 -22.41 -13.96
C VAL A 30 -13.95 -23.49 -13.05
N GLU A 31 -13.87 -24.77 -13.45
CA GLU A 31 -14.46 -25.90 -12.72
C GLU A 31 -14.15 -25.90 -11.21
N ASP A 32 -12.89 -25.65 -10.84
CA ASP A 32 -12.43 -25.62 -9.44
C ASP A 32 -13.00 -24.45 -8.63
N LEU A 33 -13.49 -23.40 -9.30
CA LEU A 33 -14.02 -22.18 -8.68
C LEU A 33 -15.54 -22.07 -8.78
N LYS A 34 -16.19 -22.77 -9.72
CA LYS A 34 -17.63 -22.63 -10.00
C LYS A 34 -18.54 -22.82 -8.79
N SER A 35 -18.16 -23.69 -7.86
CA SER A 35 -18.95 -23.96 -6.65
C SER A 35 -18.65 -23.02 -5.47
N SER A 36 -17.54 -22.28 -5.52
CA SER A 36 -17.02 -21.51 -4.38
C SER A 36 -16.97 -20.00 -4.63
N VAL A 37 -16.85 -19.57 -5.89
CA VAL A 37 -16.77 -18.16 -6.28
C VAL A 37 -18.00 -17.79 -7.09
N THR A 38 -18.91 -17.04 -6.47
CA THR A 38 -20.16 -16.60 -7.09
C THR A 38 -20.24 -15.10 -7.32
N ILE A 39 -19.11 -14.39 -7.14
CA ILE A 39 -19.00 -12.94 -7.28
C ILE A 39 -18.29 -12.57 -8.57
N THR A 40 -18.51 -11.34 -9.05
CA THR A 40 -17.71 -10.74 -10.13
C THR A 40 -16.24 -10.65 -9.71
N VAL A 41 -15.32 -11.09 -10.57
CA VAL A 41 -13.87 -11.08 -10.29
C VAL A 41 -13.08 -10.07 -11.11
N GLU A 42 -13.71 -9.33 -12.03
CA GLU A 42 -13.03 -8.41 -12.95
C GLU A 42 -12.06 -7.45 -12.25
N THR A 43 -12.52 -6.75 -11.21
CA THR A 43 -11.68 -5.81 -10.45
C THR A 43 -10.54 -6.49 -9.70
N TYR A 44 -10.71 -7.75 -9.26
CA TYR A 44 -9.64 -8.52 -8.65
C TYR A 44 -8.57 -8.90 -9.67
N LEU A 45 -8.97 -9.25 -10.90
CA LEU A 45 -8.02 -9.52 -11.99
C LEU A 45 -7.27 -8.24 -12.40
N GLU A 46 -7.95 -7.09 -12.45
CA GLU A 46 -7.30 -5.79 -12.66
C GLU A 46 -6.26 -5.47 -11.57
N LEU A 47 -6.56 -5.81 -10.30
CA LEU A 47 -5.60 -5.65 -9.20
C LEU A 47 -4.41 -6.61 -9.32
N VAL A 48 -4.62 -7.86 -9.76
CA VAL A 48 -3.51 -8.80 -10.03
C VAL A 48 -2.63 -8.25 -11.16
N LYS A 49 -3.24 -7.71 -12.22
CA LYS A 49 -2.51 -7.06 -13.31
C LYS A 49 -1.68 -5.89 -12.80
N LEU A 50 -2.29 -4.99 -12.03
CA LEU A 50 -1.60 -3.84 -11.45
C LEU A 50 -0.44 -4.28 -10.55
N ALA A 51 -0.64 -5.32 -9.72
CA ALA A 51 0.41 -5.86 -8.88
C ALA A 51 1.57 -6.45 -9.70
N ALA A 52 1.27 -7.16 -10.79
CA ALA A 52 2.29 -7.71 -11.70
C ALA A 52 3.06 -6.62 -12.45
N GLU A 53 2.38 -5.56 -12.90
CA GLU A 53 3.00 -4.41 -13.58
C GLU A 53 3.92 -3.59 -12.66
N ASN A 54 3.65 -3.60 -11.35
CA ASN A 54 4.46 -2.91 -10.33
C ASN A 54 5.38 -3.87 -9.56
N ALA A 55 5.50 -5.13 -9.99
CA ALA A 55 6.35 -6.11 -9.32
C ALA A 55 7.82 -5.71 -9.46
N VAL A 56 8.57 -5.84 -8.36
CA VAL A 56 10.01 -5.59 -8.32
C VAL A 56 10.76 -6.85 -7.92
N GLU A 57 11.92 -7.08 -8.51
CA GLU A 57 12.80 -8.17 -8.09
C GLU A 57 13.52 -7.76 -6.80
N VAL A 58 13.32 -8.54 -5.73
CA VAL A 58 13.99 -8.36 -4.46
C VAL A 58 14.76 -9.65 -4.13
N LYS A 59 16.04 -9.51 -3.81
CA LYS A 59 16.93 -10.64 -3.51
C LYS A 59 16.97 -10.95 -2.02
N ASP A 60 17.34 -12.19 -1.71
CA ASP A 60 17.56 -12.67 -0.34
C ASP A 60 16.35 -12.56 0.61
N VAL A 61 15.13 -12.53 0.07
CA VAL A 61 13.90 -12.44 0.86
C VAL A 61 13.58 -13.78 1.53
N VAL A 62 13.34 -13.74 2.85
CA VAL A 62 12.87 -14.88 3.65
C VAL A 62 11.41 -14.74 4.03
N LYS A 63 10.95 -13.54 4.41
CA LYS A 63 9.55 -13.29 4.76
C LYS A 63 9.06 -11.95 4.20
N VAL A 64 7.78 -11.89 3.87
CA VAL A 64 7.09 -10.67 3.42
C VAL A 64 5.88 -10.44 4.30
N GLY A 65 5.73 -9.21 4.78
CA GLY A 65 4.60 -8.77 5.57
C GLY A 65 3.97 -7.55 4.96
N THR A 66 2.63 -7.51 4.94
CA THR A 66 1.86 -6.34 4.55
C THR A 66 0.83 -6.07 5.65
N ALA A 67 0.68 -4.82 6.04
CA ALA A 67 -0.36 -4.38 6.95
C ALA A 67 -0.97 -3.07 6.50
N SER A 68 -2.23 -2.87 6.85
CA SER A 68 -2.92 -1.59 6.69
C SER A 68 -3.58 -1.12 7.98
N THR A 69 -3.74 0.20 8.08
CA THR A 69 -4.53 0.88 9.12
C THR A 69 -5.41 1.95 8.46
N THR A 70 -6.65 2.04 8.90
CA THR A 70 -7.61 3.04 8.43
C THR A 70 -8.02 3.92 9.59
N SER A 71 -7.99 5.23 9.40
CA SER A 71 -8.43 6.22 10.39
C SER A 71 -9.29 7.28 9.72
N ALA A 72 -10.22 7.83 10.51
CA ALA A 72 -11.00 9.00 10.11
C ALA A 72 -10.39 10.25 10.76
N LYS A 73 -10.40 11.37 10.03
CA LYS A 73 -10.02 12.67 10.59
C LYS A 73 -11.18 13.21 11.43
N GLU A 74 -10.89 13.74 12.61
CA GLU A 74 -11.93 14.17 13.57
C GLU A 74 -12.72 15.39 13.08
N ASP A 75 -12.07 16.29 12.34
CA ASP A 75 -12.60 17.59 11.92
C ASP A 75 -12.92 17.68 10.41
N ALA A 76 -12.89 16.55 9.69
CA ALA A 76 -13.20 16.51 8.26
C ALA A 76 -13.82 15.17 7.85
N LEU A 77 -14.58 15.16 6.75
CA LEU A 77 -14.99 13.92 6.08
C LEU A 77 -13.81 13.37 5.28
N GLU A 78 -12.81 12.87 5.99
CA GLU A 78 -11.59 12.31 5.43
C GLU A 78 -11.30 10.97 6.09
N ILE A 79 -11.08 9.94 5.27
CA ILE A 79 -10.66 8.60 5.69
C ILE A 79 -9.32 8.32 5.03
N ASN A 80 -8.30 8.11 5.86
CA ASN A 80 -6.97 7.76 5.42
C ASN A 80 -6.75 6.27 5.65
N THR A 81 -6.36 5.54 4.61
CA THR A 81 -5.86 4.17 4.73
C THR A 81 -4.39 4.16 4.42
N ASN A 82 -3.57 3.87 5.43
CA ASN A 82 -2.13 3.66 5.27
C ASN A 82 -1.88 2.17 5.02
N ILE A 83 -0.93 1.87 4.14
CA ILE A 83 -0.42 0.53 3.90
C ILE A 83 1.10 0.55 4.05
N ALA A 84 1.66 -0.50 4.64
CA ALA A 84 3.08 -0.78 4.60
C ALA A 84 3.30 -2.25 4.21
N THR A 85 4.24 -2.49 3.30
CA THR A 85 4.78 -3.79 2.96
C THR A 85 6.27 -3.78 3.23
N VAL A 86 6.77 -4.80 3.92
CA VAL A 86 8.20 -5.02 4.11
C VAL A 86 8.56 -6.44 3.73
N ALA A 87 9.71 -6.59 3.07
CA ALA A 87 10.36 -7.87 2.85
C ALA A 87 11.64 -7.92 3.70
N LEU A 88 11.85 -9.03 4.40
CA LEU A 88 12.97 -9.22 5.32
C LEU A 88 13.82 -10.40 4.88
N ASN A 89 15.14 -10.25 4.98
CA ASN A 89 16.08 -11.34 4.74
C ASN A 89 16.27 -12.24 5.99
N GLY A 90 17.16 -13.23 5.88
CA GLY A 90 17.47 -14.15 6.97
C GLY A 90 18.14 -13.52 8.20
N ASN A 91 18.54 -12.25 8.11
CA ASN A 91 19.13 -11.48 9.20
C ASN A 91 18.15 -10.46 9.81
N ASP A 92 16.86 -10.53 9.47
CA ASP A 92 15.84 -9.52 9.83
C ASP A 92 16.21 -8.09 9.35
N GLU A 93 16.94 -7.99 8.23
CA GLU A 93 17.15 -6.71 7.53
C GLU A 93 16.06 -6.49 6.50
N ILE A 94 15.58 -5.26 6.40
CA ILE A 94 14.59 -4.84 5.40
C ILE A 94 15.29 -4.84 4.04
N VAL A 95 14.88 -5.73 3.15
CA VAL A 95 15.39 -5.78 1.76
C VAL A 95 14.43 -5.14 0.76
N TYR A 96 13.22 -4.81 1.21
CA TYR A 96 12.25 -4.00 0.48
C TYR A 96 11.28 -3.34 1.46
N ALA A 97 10.92 -2.09 1.19
CA ALA A 97 9.87 -1.37 1.87
C ALA A 97 8.97 -0.66 0.86
N PHE A 98 7.67 -0.68 1.11
CA PHE A 98 6.69 0.09 0.36
C PHE A 98 5.63 0.61 1.33
N ILE A 99 5.36 1.89 1.30
CA ILE A 99 4.44 2.62 2.15
C ILE A 99 3.60 3.51 1.25
N ASP A 100 2.28 3.47 1.41
CA ASP A 100 1.39 4.36 0.69
C ASP A 100 0.21 4.76 1.56
N THR A 101 -0.47 5.84 1.16
CA THR A 101 -1.70 6.29 1.79
C THR A 101 -2.76 6.53 0.72
N ALA A 102 -3.92 5.90 0.84
CA ALA A 102 -5.13 6.33 0.15
C ALA A 102 -5.86 7.36 1.03
N GLN A 103 -5.87 8.62 0.60
CA GLN A 103 -6.56 9.72 1.29
C GLN A 103 -7.90 9.99 0.61
N ASN A 104 -8.97 9.45 1.18
CA ASN A 104 -10.32 9.59 0.65
C ASN A 104 -11.02 10.76 1.33
N LYS A 105 -11.50 11.72 0.55
CA LYS A 105 -12.23 12.90 1.04
C LYS A 105 -13.65 12.91 0.52
N ALA A 106 -14.53 13.53 1.29
CA ALA A 106 -15.87 13.90 0.87
C ALA A 106 -16.13 15.37 1.22
N ASP A 107 -16.93 16.04 0.41
CA ASP A 107 -17.35 17.42 0.69
C ASP A 107 -18.69 17.41 1.41
N LEU A 108 -18.88 18.40 2.30
CA LEU A 108 -20.15 18.69 2.94
C LEU A 108 -20.58 20.12 2.61
N GLU A 109 -21.58 20.26 1.73
CA GLU A 109 -22.12 21.55 1.33
C GLU A 109 -23.63 21.58 1.56
N GLY A 110 -24.12 22.54 2.36
CA GLY A 110 -25.56 22.70 2.60
C GLY A 110 -26.26 21.46 3.19
N GLY A 111 -25.52 20.62 3.94
CA GLY A 111 -26.03 19.36 4.49
C GLY A 111 -26.01 18.17 3.53
N LYS A 112 -25.47 18.34 2.31
CA LYS A 112 -25.29 17.27 1.33
C LYS A 112 -23.84 16.79 1.29
N ILE A 113 -23.65 15.48 1.33
CA ILE A 113 -22.34 14.83 1.17
C ILE A 113 -22.09 14.55 -0.31
N SER A 114 -20.89 14.89 -0.80
CA SER A 114 -20.41 14.56 -2.14
C SER A 114 -19.13 13.71 -2.04
N LEU A 115 -19.16 12.49 -2.57
CA LEU A 115 -18.00 11.60 -2.63
C LEU A 115 -17.15 11.89 -3.86
N HIS A 116 -15.83 11.81 -3.72
CA HIS A 116 -14.87 12.09 -4.81
C HIS A 116 -14.64 10.88 -5.74
N GLY A 117 -15.40 9.79 -5.59
CA GLY A 117 -15.21 8.54 -6.36
C GLY A 117 -14.03 7.70 -5.86
N ILE A 118 -13.53 6.79 -6.71
CA ILE A 118 -12.31 6.01 -6.43
C ILE A 118 -11.12 6.99 -6.40
N THR A 119 -10.48 7.14 -5.25
CA THR A 119 -9.28 7.98 -5.14
C THR A 119 -8.03 7.18 -5.42
N LYS A 120 -7.14 7.76 -6.24
CA LYS A 120 -5.76 7.27 -6.37
C LYS A 120 -5.05 7.41 -5.03
N SER A 121 -4.15 6.49 -4.72
CA SER A 121 -3.25 6.65 -3.58
C SER A 121 -2.32 7.85 -3.76
N LYS A 122 -1.64 8.27 -2.69
CA LYS A 122 -0.71 9.40 -2.76
C LYS A 122 0.47 9.12 -3.69
N LYS A 123 1.05 7.91 -3.69
CA LYS A 123 2.09 7.56 -4.69
C LYS A 123 1.53 7.55 -6.12
N GLN A 124 0.29 7.09 -6.34
CA GLN A 124 -0.35 7.14 -7.66
C GLN A 124 -0.69 8.56 -8.14
N LEU A 125 -0.90 9.50 -7.21
CA LEU A 125 -1.09 10.92 -7.52
C LEU A 125 0.25 11.61 -7.82
N GLY A 126 1.32 11.23 -7.11
CA GLY A 126 2.64 11.85 -7.18
C GLY A 126 2.55 13.36 -6.98
N ALA A 127 3.14 14.14 -7.89
CA ALA A 127 3.04 15.61 -7.93
C ALA A 127 1.60 16.15 -7.87
N ASN A 128 0.60 15.40 -8.37
CA ASN A 128 -0.79 15.84 -8.34
C ASN A 128 -1.41 15.78 -6.94
N TYR A 129 -0.75 15.15 -5.96
CA TYR A 129 -1.18 15.20 -4.57
C TYR A 129 -1.10 16.63 -4.01
N GLY A 130 -0.09 17.38 -4.44
CA GLY A 130 0.01 18.83 -4.22
C GLY A 130 0.36 19.24 -2.78
N MET A 131 0.95 18.34 -1.98
CA MET A 131 1.40 18.69 -0.62
C MET A 131 2.47 19.78 -0.67
N ALA A 132 3.44 19.69 -1.58
CA ALA A 132 4.50 20.68 -1.67
C ALA A 132 3.96 22.06 -2.11
N VAL A 133 2.90 22.07 -2.93
CA VAL A 133 2.21 23.31 -3.33
C VAL A 133 1.44 23.92 -2.15
N GLY A 134 0.78 23.09 -1.35
CA GLY A 134 -0.03 23.53 -0.21
C GLY A 134 0.75 23.83 1.07
N ASN A 135 2.01 23.38 1.17
CA ASN A 135 2.84 23.53 2.35
C ASN A 135 4.23 24.10 2.01
N PRO A 136 4.50 25.39 2.29
CA PRO A 136 5.79 26.02 1.98
C PRO A 136 6.97 25.46 2.79
N ASN A 137 6.70 24.69 3.84
CA ASN A 137 7.74 24.04 4.66
C ASN A 137 8.03 22.59 4.22
N ALA A 138 7.32 22.07 3.21
CA ALA A 138 7.58 20.73 2.69
C ALA A 138 8.92 20.72 1.94
N VAL A 139 9.79 19.75 2.26
CA VAL A 139 11.08 19.59 1.57
C VAL A 139 10.96 18.95 0.19
N ALA A 140 9.88 18.19 -0.04
CA ALA A 140 9.51 17.60 -1.32
C ALA A 140 8.02 17.23 -1.32
N GLU A 141 7.52 16.72 -2.46
CA GLU A 141 6.18 16.12 -2.51
C GLU A 141 6.11 14.83 -1.65
N TRP A 142 4.91 14.46 -1.21
CA TRP A 142 4.74 13.38 -0.22
C TRP A 142 5.33 12.04 -0.69
N ASP A 143 5.12 11.69 -1.96
CA ASP A 143 5.62 10.45 -2.56
C ASP A 143 7.15 10.39 -2.56
N VAL A 144 7.80 11.52 -2.88
CA VAL A 144 9.27 11.66 -2.87
C VAL A 144 9.83 11.53 -1.44
N GLN A 145 9.14 12.11 -0.45
CA GLN A 145 9.57 11.97 0.95
C GLN A 145 9.41 10.54 1.47
N VAL A 146 8.32 9.85 1.11
CA VAL A 146 8.12 8.46 1.50
C VAL A 146 9.11 7.53 0.81
N GLU A 147 9.40 7.73 -0.48
CA GLU A 147 10.44 6.99 -1.20
C GLU A 147 11.82 7.19 -0.53
N SER A 148 12.16 8.43 -0.17
CA SER A 148 13.40 8.71 0.58
C SER A 148 13.47 7.97 1.92
N PHE A 149 12.33 7.80 2.59
CA PHE A 149 12.25 7.02 3.83
C PHE A 149 12.39 5.51 3.58
N GLU A 150 11.69 4.97 2.57
CA GLU A 150 11.79 3.55 2.15
C GLU A 150 13.22 3.16 1.77
N ASP A 151 13.87 4.00 0.96
CA ASP A 151 15.25 3.80 0.54
C ASP A 151 16.21 3.80 1.72
N HIS A 152 16.02 4.71 2.67
CA HIS A 152 16.86 4.80 3.84
C HIS A 152 16.75 3.56 4.73
N ILE A 153 15.53 3.08 5.01
CA ILE A 153 15.33 1.93 5.90
C ILE A 153 15.72 0.60 5.24
N THR A 154 15.78 0.56 3.91
CA THR A 154 16.24 -0.61 3.16
C THR A 154 17.74 -0.85 3.43
N GLY A 155 18.07 -2.10 3.74
CA GLY A 155 19.39 -2.54 4.19
C GLY A 155 19.61 -2.49 5.70
N GLN A 156 18.69 -1.87 6.46
CA GLN A 156 18.81 -1.78 7.92
C GLN A 156 18.10 -2.94 8.63
N LYS A 157 18.54 -3.24 9.85
CA LYS A 157 17.84 -4.15 10.76
C LYS A 157 16.47 -3.57 11.11
N LEU A 158 15.44 -4.41 11.07
CA LEU A 158 14.08 -4.02 11.45
C LEU A 158 14.02 -3.37 12.84
N SER A 159 14.74 -3.93 13.83
CA SER A 159 14.78 -3.38 15.19
C SER A 159 15.32 -1.96 15.26
N ASP A 160 16.30 -1.63 14.42
CA ASP A 160 16.94 -0.31 14.40
C ASP A 160 16.00 0.72 13.77
N VAL A 161 15.29 0.32 12.71
CA VAL A 161 14.25 1.14 12.06
C VAL A 161 13.10 1.43 13.02
N LEU A 162 12.58 0.41 13.71
CA LEU A 162 11.51 0.57 14.71
C LEU A 162 11.97 1.39 15.92
N GLY A 163 13.27 1.36 16.25
CA GLY A 163 13.89 2.13 17.31
C GLY A 163 14.36 3.53 16.90
N MET A 164 14.08 3.96 15.67
CA MET A 164 14.53 5.26 15.15
C MET A 164 14.06 6.41 16.04
N LYS A 165 14.98 7.32 16.33
CA LYS A 165 14.64 8.55 17.06
C LYS A 165 13.82 9.47 16.19
N LEU A 166 12.75 10.02 16.75
CA LEU A 166 11.90 11.00 16.08
C LEU A 166 11.96 12.36 16.79
N SER A 167 11.70 13.42 16.03
CA SER A 167 11.44 14.78 16.53
C SER A 167 10.13 15.23 15.91
N ASP A 168 9.13 15.52 16.74
CA ASP A 168 7.77 15.89 16.29
C ASP A 168 7.15 14.89 15.28
N GLY A 169 7.51 13.62 15.44
CA GLY A 169 7.02 12.52 14.60
C GLY A 169 7.75 12.31 13.27
N ALA A 170 8.66 13.21 12.89
CA ALA A 170 9.57 13.04 11.75
C ALA A 170 10.92 12.45 12.20
N PRO A 171 11.72 11.84 11.30
CA PRO A 171 13.05 11.33 11.65
C PRO A 171 13.93 12.38 12.33
N ALA A 172 14.60 12.00 13.43
CA ALA A 172 15.53 12.89 14.13
C ALA A 172 16.92 12.93 13.47
N ASP A 173 17.23 11.92 12.66
CA ASP A 173 18.49 11.74 11.93
C ASP A 173 18.75 12.90 10.95
N ALA A 174 19.98 13.40 10.92
CA ALA A 174 20.31 14.59 10.13
C ALA A 174 20.28 14.33 8.61
N ASP A 175 20.63 13.10 8.19
CA ASP A 175 20.65 12.72 6.78
C ASP A 175 19.22 12.58 6.26
N LEU A 176 18.31 12.03 7.08
CA LEU A 176 16.88 11.95 6.76
C LEU A 176 16.12 13.28 6.87
N LYS A 177 16.47 14.15 7.83
CA LYS A 177 15.73 15.42 8.03
C LYS A 177 15.72 16.33 6.80
N SER A 178 16.73 16.20 5.94
CA SER A 178 16.84 17.00 4.72
C SER A 178 15.86 16.56 3.62
N SER A 179 15.38 15.32 3.68
CA SER A 179 14.53 14.70 2.65
C SER A 179 13.17 14.23 3.19
N VAL A 180 13.02 14.05 4.51
CA VAL A 180 11.83 13.51 5.16
C VAL A 180 11.42 14.40 6.32
N THR A 181 10.34 15.15 6.11
CA THR A 181 9.70 16.04 7.10
C THR A 181 8.30 15.60 7.50
N ILE A 182 7.74 14.63 6.77
CA ILE A 182 6.45 14.02 7.11
C ILE A 182 6.55 13.22 8.42
N ASN A 183 5.42 13.11 9.12
CA ASN A 183 5.32 12.22 10.25
C ASN A 183 5.44 10.75 9.78
N VAL A 184 6.37 10.02 10.38
CA VAL A 184 6.62 8.59 10.09
C VAL A 184 6.29 7.68 11.27
N SER A 185 5.85 8.21 12.41
CA SER A 185 5.58 7.38 13.60
C SER A 185 4.51 6.33 13.32
N GLY A 186 3.45 6.71 12.60
CA GLY A 186 2.42 5.77 12.16
C GLY A 186 2.92 4.73 11.15
N PHE A 187 3.95 5.06 10.35
CA PHE A 187 4.57 4.09 9.45
C PHE A 187 5.44 3.09 10.19
N LEU A 188 6.16 3.50 11.23
CA LEU A 188 6.93 2.58 12.09
C LEU A 188 6.00 1.57 12.78
N GLU A 189 4.88 2.03 13.34
CA GLU A 189 3.86 1.14 13.91
C GLU A 189 3.29 0.18 12.86
N LEU A 190 3.08 0.66 11.63
CA LEU A 190 2.54 -0.16 10.55
C LEU A 190 3.54 -1.18 10.03
N ILE A 191 4.82 -0.83 9.95
CA ILE A 191 5.93 -1.75 9.64
C ILE A 191 6.01 -2.85 10.69
N GLU A 192 5.91 -2.51 11.99
CA GLU A 192 5.89 -3.51 13.07
C GLU A 192 4.69 -4.46 12.92
N LYS A 193 3.51 -3.93 12.58
CA LYS A 193 2.32 -4.74 12.31
C LYS A 193 2.50 -5.64 11.09
N ALA A 194 3.16 -5.14 10.04
CA ALA A 194 3.46 -5.89 8.83
C ALA A 194 4.40 -7.08 9.16
N ASP A 195 5.47 -6.86 9.93
CA ASP A 195 6.37 -7.93 10.39
C ASP A 195 5.63 -8.99 11.21
N LYS A 196 4.77 -8.59 12.16
CA LYS A 196 3.95 -9.52 12.96
C LYS A 196 3.04 -10.42 12.12
N GLN A 197 2.69 -9.99 10.92
CA GLN A 197 1.83 -10.72 9.97
C GLN A 197 2.63 -11.36 8.83
N ALA A 198 3.95 -11.23 8.84
CA ALA A 198 4.80 -11.66 7.74
C ALA A 198 4.75 -13.18 7.55
N ARG A 199 4.73 -13.59 6.28
CA ARG A 199 4.74 -14.99 5.86
C ARG A 199 6.09 -15.31 5.25
N VAL A 200 6.64 -16.46 5.64
CA VAL A 200 7.87 -17.00 5.05
C VAL A 200 7.58 -17.39 3.60
N ILE A 201 8.43 -16.94 2.68
CA ILE A 201 8.38 -17.37 1.28
C ILE A 201 8.88 -18.82 1.22
N LYS A 202 8.09 -19.71 0.60
CA LYS A 202 8.42 -21.12 0.42
C LYS A 202 9.13 -21.37 -0.90
#